data_AF-A0AAE1W325-F1
#
_entry.id   AF-A0AAE1W325-F1
#
_cell.length_a   1.000
_cell.length_b   1.000
_cell.length_c   1.000
_cell.angle_alpha   90.00
_cell.angle_beta   90.00
_cell.angle_gamma   90.00
#
_symmetry.space_group_name_H-M   'P 1'
#
loop_
_entity.id
_entity.type
_entity.pdbx_description
1 polymer ?
#
loop_
_entity_poly.entity_id
_entity_poly.type
_entity_poly.pdbx_seq_one_letter_code
_entity_poly.pdbx_strand_id
1 'polypeptide(L)'
;MLNSMVYEANARLRDPVYGCAGAICQLQYQISELQAELAKAQAEILNMQCQNANLFELIGKQMAAETDRQPQTLPSVHENTTFFFDESILGVAWEPLWT
;
A
#
# COMPACT_ATOMS: atom_id res chain seq x y z
N MET A 1 0.63 39.36 -2.83
CA MET A 1 -0.18 39.71 -4.03
C MET A 1 0.69 39.96 -5.27
N LEU A 2 1.69 40.85 -5.21
CA LEU A 2 2.59 41.14 -6.35
C LEU A 2 3.36 39.92 -6.89
N ASN A 3 3.92 39.08 -6.01
CA ASN A 3 4.70 37.91 -6.44
C ASN A 3 3.87 36.90 -7.25
N SER A 4 2.58 36.75 -6.92
CA SER A 4 1.68 35.85 -7.65
C SER A 4 1.39 36.37 -9.06
N MET A 5 1.16 37.68 -9.21
CA MET A 5 0.88 38.31 -10.50
C MET A 5 2.13 38.31 -11.40
N VAL A 6 3.32 38.54 -10.83
CA VAL A 6 4.59 38.45 -11.55
C VAL A 6 4.87 37.02 -12.00
N TYR A 7 4.58 36.02 -11.16
CA TYR A 7 4.74 34.61 -11.53
C TYR A 7 3.81 34.22 -12.68
N GLU A 8 2.52 34.61 -12.61
CA GLU A 8 1.56 34.34 -13.68
C GLU A 8 1.96 35.01 -15.00
N ALA A 9 2.35 36.29 -14.95
CA ALA A 9 2.81 37.02 -16.14
C ALA A 9 4.05 36.35 -16.77
N ASN A 10 5.02 35.94 -15.95
CA ASN A 10 6.20 35.21 -16.42
C ASN A 10 5.88 33.81 -16.95
N ALA A 11 4.85 33.15 -16.41
CA ALA A 11 4.41 31.86 -16.93
C ALA A 11 3.78 32.02 -18.32
N ARG A 12 2.90 33.01 -18.51
CA ARG A 12 2.30 33.32 -19.82
C ARG A 12 3.30 33.82 -20.87
N LEU A 13 4.39 34.49 -20.45
CA LEU A 13 5.47 34.86 -21.37
C LEU A 13 6.21 33.63 -21.93
N ARG A 14 6.39 32.59 -21.10
CA ARG A 14 7.10 31.36 -21.49
C ARG A 14 6.20 30.37 -22.21
N ASP A 15 4.94 30.29 -21.80
CA ASP A 15 3.90 29.48 -22.42
C ASP A 15 2.63 30.35 -22.58
N PRO A 16 2.43 31.00 -23.74
CA PRO A 16 1.33 31.93 -23.96
C PRO A 16 -0.04 31.25 -24.04
N VAL A 17 -0.09 29.92 -24.20
CA VAL A 17 -1.35 29.17 -24.29
C VAL A 17 -1.76 28.67 -22.91
N TYR A 18 -0.84 28.03 -22.17
CA TYR A 18 -1.20 27.35 -20.92
C TYR A 18 -0.57 27.98 -19.67
N GLY A 19 0.51 28.76 -19.77
CA GLY A 19 1.12 29.48 -18.66
C GLY A 19 1.24 28.65 -17.36
N CYS A 20 0.69 29.16 -16.25
CA CYS A 20 0.67 28.42 -14.98
C CYS A 20 -0.34 27.26 -14.95
N ALA A 21 -1.38 27.29 -15.80
CA ALA A 21 -2.32 26.17 -15.92
C ALA A 21 -1.62 24.92 -16.46
N GLY A 22 -0.66 25.07 -17.38
CA GLY A 22 0.17 23.95 -17.87
C GLY A 22 0.98 23.29 -16.75
N ALA A 23 1.60 24.09 -15.89
CA ALA A 23 2.32 23.59 -14.71
C ALA A 23 1.38 22.86 -13.74
N ILE A 24 0.18 23.41 -13.51
CA ILE A 24 -0.83 22.77 -12.66
C ILE A 24 -1.26 21.42 -13.26
N CYS A 25 -1.55 21.35 -14.55
CA CYS A 25 -1.94 20.11 -15.23
C CYS A 25 -0.83 19.05 -15.13
N GLN A 26 0.43 19.44 -15.30
CA GLN A 26 1.57 18.51 -15.19
C GLN A 26 1.72 17.96 -13.77
N LEU A 27 1.55 18.81 -12.76
CA LEU A 27 1.58 18.37 -11.35
C LEU A 27 0.41 17.43 -11.04
N GLN A 28 -0.79 17.72 -11.54
CA GLN A 28 -1.94 16.83 -11.38
C GLN A 28 -1.67 15.46 -12.03
N TYR A 29 -1.10 15.44 -13.24
CA TYR A 29 -0.72 14.19 -13.90
C TYR A 29 0.30 13.39 -13.08
N GLN A 30 1.35 14.04 -12.56
CA GLN A 30 2.35 13.39 -11.71
C GLN A 30 1.75 12.81 -10.42
N ILE A 31 0.81 13.53 -9.80
CA ILE A 31 0.08 13.02 -8.63
C ILE A 31 -0.70 11.76 -8.99
N SER A 32 -1.38 11.74 -10.14
CA SER A 32 -2.13 10.55 -10.59
C SER A 32 -1.21 9.35 -10.87
N GLU A 33 -0.07 9.55 -11.52
CA GLU A 33 0.91 8.48 -11.75
C GLU A 33 1.43 7.90 -10.43
N LEU A 34 1.82 8.76 -9.48
CA LEU A 34 2.29 8.33 -8.17
C LEU A 34 1.21 7.57 -7.38
N GLN A 35 -0.04 8.00 -7.46
CA GLN A 35 -1.17 7.29 -6.85
C GLN A 35 -1.36 5.89 -7.47
N ALA A 36 -1.19 5.76 -8.79
CA ALA A 36 -1.27 4.47 -9.47
C ALA A 36 -0.12 3.54 -9.05
N GLU A 37 1.11 4.05 -8.96
CA GLU A 37 2.26 3.29 -8.47
C GLU A 37 2.06 2.81 -7.02
N LEU A 38 1.53 3.68 -6.16
CA LEU A 38 1.20 3.33 -4.78
C LEU A 38 0.17 2.20 -4.72
N ALA A 39 -0.93 2.33 -5.47
CA ALA A 39 -1.98 1.32 -5.53
C ALA A 39 -1.45 -0.03 -6.03
N LYS A 40 -0.54 -0.02 -7.01
CA LYS A 40 0.14 -1.22 -7.51
C LYS A 40 0.99 -1.88 -6.42
N ALA A 41 1.84 -1.11 -5.74
CA ALA A 41 2.69 -1.64 -4.68
C ALA A 41 1.86 -2.25 -3.53
N GLN A 42 0.74 -1.60 -3.17
CA GLN A 42 -0.21 -2.12 -2.18
C GLN A 42 -0.82 -3.46 -2.61
N ALA A 43 -1.26 -3.56 -3.86
CA ALA A 43 -1.81 -4.81 -4.40
C ALA A 43 -0.76 -5.95 -4.38
N GLU A 44 0.50 -5.64 -4.68
CA GLU A 44 1.60 -6.61 -4.59
C GLU A 44 1.83 -7.09 -3.15
N ILE A 45 1.80 -6.20 -2.16
CA ILE A 45 1.92 -6.55 -0.73
C ILE A 45 0.78 -7.49 -0.31
N LEU A 46 -0.47 -7.12 -0.61
CA LEU A 46 -1.64 -7.94 -0.27
C LEU A 46 -1.58 -9.32 -0.94
N ASN A 47 -1.13 -9.38 -2.20
CA ASN A 47 -0.96 -10.64 -2.91
C ASN A 47 0.08 -11.55 -2.22
N MET A 48 1.22 -10.99 -1.79
CA MET A 48 2.25 -11.75 -1.07
C MET A 48 1.74 -12.22 0.30
N GLN A 49 1.02 -11.38 1.03
CA GLN A 49 0.39 -11.75 2.30
C GLN A 49 -0.62 -12.88 2.13
N CYS A 50 -1.47 -12.82 1.11
CA CYS A 50 -2.44 -13.88 0.79
C CYS A 50 -1.73 -15.21 0.44
N GLN A 51 -0.67 -15.16 -0.37
CA GLN A 51 0.14 -16.33 -0.70
C GLN A 51 0.77 -16.95 0.55
N ASN A 52 1.32 -16.12 1.44
CA ASN A 52 1.89 -16.58 2.71
C ASN A 52 0.81 -17.26 3.59
N ALA A 53 -0.37 -16.66 3.72
CA ALA A 53 -1.47 -17.24 4.49
C ALA A 53 -1.89 -18.63 3.94
N ASN A 54 -1.97 -18.76 2.61
CA ASN A 54 -2.27 -20.05 1.96
C ASN A 54 -1.19 -21.11 2.24
N LEU A 55 0.09 -20.72 2.24
CA LEU A 55 1.19 -21.63 2.57
C LEU A 55 1.14 -22.09 4.03
N PHE A 56 0.87 -21.17 4.97
CA PHE A 56 0.69 -21.52 6.37
C PHE A 56 -0.49 -22.47 6.58
N GLU A 57 -1.60 -22.26 5.88
CA GLU A 57 -2.75 -23.17 5.92
C GLU A 57 -2.38 -24.58 5.43
N LEU A 58 -1.62 -24.68 4.33
CA LEU A 58 -1.18 -25.97 3.79
C LEU A 58 -0.25 -26.71 4.75
N ILE A 59 0.72 -26.00 5.34
CA ILE A 59 1.64 -26.56 6.34
C ILE A 59 0.87 -27.03 7.58
N GLY A 60 -0.09 -26.24 8.06
CA GLY A 60 -0.96 -26.61 9.18
C GLY A 60 -1.77 -27.88 8.90
N LYS A 61 -2.32 -28.03 7.68
CA LYS A 61 -3.05 -29.23 7.26
C LYS A 61 -2.15 -30.47 7.19
N GLN A 62 -0.89 -30.34 6.74
CA GLN A 62 0.06 -31.46 6.69
C GLN A 62 0.42 -31.95 8.10
N MET A 63 0.70 -31.03 9.02
CA MET A 63 1.02 -31.34 10.42
C MET A 63 -0.17 -32.04 11.12
N ALA A 64 -1.41 -31.66 10.80
CA ALA A 64 -2.61 -32.33 11.30
C ALA A 64 -2.82 -33.73 10.69
N ALA A 65 -2.45 -33.94 9.41
CA ALA A 65 -2.58 -35.22 8.73
C ALA A 65 -1.56 -36.28 9.21
N GLU A 66 -0.43 -35.87 9.78
CA GLU A 66 0.62 -36.77 10.28
C GLU A 66 0.43 -37.21 11.74
N THR A 67 -0.52 -36.61 12.49
CA THR A 67 -0.73 -36.90 13.92
C THR A 67 -1.58 -38.14 14.22
N ASP A 68 -2.19 -38.78 13.22
CA ASP A 68 -3.05 -39.97 13.43
C ASP A 68 -2.27 -41.30 13.44
N ARG A 69 -0.97 -41.27 13.78
CA ARG A 69 -0.12 -42.48 13.79
C ARG A 69 0.83 -42.70 14.98
N GLN A 70 0.53 -42.21 16.21
CA GLN A 70 0.83 -42.89 17.49
C GLN A 70 0.49 -42.06 18.76
N PRO A 71 0.24 -42.69 19.94
CA PRO A 71 -0.34 -42.03 21.11
C PRO A 71 0.68 -41.40 22.11
N GLN A 72 0.36 -40.15 22.50
CA GLN A 72 0.62 -39.43 23.78
C GLN A 72 2.05 -39.03 24.23
N THR A 73 2.28 -37.71 24.44
CA THR A 73 2.75 -37.06 25.70
C THR A 73 2.77 -35.50 25.58
N LEU A 74 2.60 -34.79 26.72
CA LEU A 74 2.25 -33.36 26.95
C LEU A 74 3.48 -32.39 26.96
N PRO A 75 3.31 -31.07 27.24
CA PRO A 75 3.10 -29.94 26.34
C PRO A 75 4.40 -29.13 26.03
N SER A 76 4.70 -28.83 24.77
CA SER A 76 5.75 -27.85 24.44
C SER A 76 5.14 -26.49 24.12
N VAL A 77 5.41 -25.53 25.01
CA VAL A 77 5.36 -24.10 24.74
C VAL A 77 6.15 -23.81 23.46
N HIS A 78 5.48 -23.46 22.38
CA HIS A 78 6.13 -22.80 21.24
C HIS A 78 5.59 -21.38 21.15
N GLU A 79 6.24 -20.51 21.91
CA GLU A 79 6.19 -19.07 21.68
C GLU A 79 6.76 -18.79 20.27
N ASN A 80 6.21 -17.76 19.65
CA ASN A 80 6.53 -17.23 18.30
C ASN A 80 5.86 -17.92 17.11
N THR A 81 4.54 -17.76 16.99
CA THR A 81 3.97 -17.43 15.66
C THR A 81 3.01 -16.26 15.70
N THR A 82 2.99 -15.51 16.81
CA THR A 82 2.46 -14.15 16.85
C THR A 82 3.51 -13.19 16.29
N PHE A 83 3.93 -13.40 15.04
CA PHE A 83 4.35 -12.26 14.24
C PHE A 83 3.07 -11.48 13.96
N PHE A 84 2.81 -10.54 14.88
CA PHE A 84 1.97 -9.36 14.74
C PHE A 84 1.54 -9.12 13.28
N PHE A 85 0.36 -9.61 12.91
CA PHE A 85 -0.40 -9.04 11.81
C PHE A 85 -1.54 -8.25 12.43
N ASP A 86 -1.19 -7.21 13.18
CA ASP A 86 -2.14 -6.11 13.40
C ASP A 86 -2.08 -5.20 12.17
N GLU A 87 -2.65 -5.70 11.06
CA GLU A 87 -2.86 -4.93 9.83
C GLU A 87 -4.21 -4.20 9.84
N SER A 88 -4.85 -4.08 11.01
CA SER A 88 -6.01 -3.20 11.23
C SER A 88 -5.67 -1.72 10.93
N ILE A 89 -4.38 -1.37 10.87
CA ILE A 89 -3.89 -0.01 10.57
C ILE A 89 -3.75 0.28 9.06
N LEU A 90 -3.70 -0.70 8.15
CA LEU A 90 -3.54 -0.41 6.71
C LEU A 90 -4.87 -0.34 5.94
N GLY A 91 -5.92 -0.94 6.46
CA GLY A 91 -7.24 -0.98 5.81
C GLY A 91 -8.16 0.21 6.11
N VAL A 92 -7.83 1.05 7.10
CA VAL A 92 -8.75 2.11 7.57
C VAL A 92 -7.98 3.42 7.74
N ALA A 93 -8.47 4.46 7.06
CA ALA A 93 -8.06 5.87 7.15
C ALA A 93 -6.82 6.31 6.35
N TRP A 94 -6.88 6.14 5.02
CA TRP A 94 -6.31 7.14 4.12
C TRP A 94 -7.46 7.82 3.37
N GLU A 95 -8.31 8.53 4.11
CA GLU A 95 -9.20 9.48 3.47
C GLU A 95 -8.32 10.54 2.79
N PRO A 96 -8.57 10.88 1.51
CA PRO A 96 -7.88 11.98 0.87
C PRO A 96 -8.18 13.25 1.68
N LEU A 97 -7.18 13.79 2.36
CA LEU A 97 -7.32 14.93 3.28
C LEU A 97 -7.63 16.27 2.58
N TRP A 98 -8.09 16.23 1.33
CA TRP A 98 -8.33 17.38 0.47
C TRP A 98 -9.79 17.48 -0.02
N THR A 99 -10.76 16.90 0.70
CA THR A 99 -12.18 17.26 0.50
C THR A 99 -12.46 18.69 0.97
#